data_AF-A0A525IR00-F1
#
_entry.id   AF-A0A525IR00-F1
#
_cell.length_a   1.000
_cell.length_b   1.000
_cell.length_c   1.000
_cell.angle_alpha   90.00
_cell.angle_beta   90.00
_cell.angle_gamma   90.00
#
_symmetry.space_group_name_H-M   'P 1'
#
loop_
_entity.id
_entity.type
_entity.pdbx_description
1 polymer ?
#
loop_
_entity_poly.entity_id
_entity_poly.type
_entity_poly.pdbx_seq_one_letter_code
_entity_poly.pdbx_strand_id
1 'polypeptide(L)'
;MKVYSGDRTIDGVKVTVDGAPLDPSVNVMEFSKNGFEWSYEGPEPRQLALAILVDHLGDKAAAMDAVESFMRAIVANFGNEWEMTSDDIDLALTALDGKAVA
;
A
#
# COMPACT_ATOMS: atom_id res chain seq x y z
N MET A 1 -1.14 9.12 -14.02
CA MET A 1 -0.92 9.50 -12.62
C MET A 1 -2.14 9.07 -11.86
N LYS A 2 -1.97 8.10 -10.96
CA LYS A 2 -3.05 7.55 -10.14
C LYS A 2 -3.11 8.29 -8.80
N VAL A 3 -4.29 8.34 -8.20
CA VAL A 3 -4.49 8.82 -6.83
C VAL A 3 -5.07 7.70 -5.99
N TYR A 4 -4.33 7.30 -4.97
CA TYR A 4 -4.72 6.32 -3.97
C TYR A 4 -5.24 7.04 -2.75
N SER A 5 -6.35 6.56 -2.18
CA SER A 5 -6.91 7.14 -0.97
C SER A 5 -7.47 6.07 -0.07
N GLY A 6 -7.37 6.29 1.24
CA GLY A 6 -8.03 5.47 2.24
C GLY A 6 -8.77 6.30 3.26
N ASP A 7 -9.94 5.81 3.66
CA ASP A 7 -10.83 6.45 4.63
C ASP A 7 -11.44 5.37 5.54
N ARG A 8 -11.39 5.60 6.85
CA ARG A 8 -12.12 4.81 7.85
C ARG A 8 -13.49 5.45 8.07
N THR A 9 -14.49 4.92 7.37
CA THR A 9 -15.88 5.38 7.44
C THR A 9 -16.67 4.63 8.51
N ILE A 10 -17.91 5.07 8.76
CA ILE A 10 -18.86 4.35 9.62
C ILE A 10 -19.19 2.94 9.10
N ASP A 11 -19.11 2.73 7.78
CA ASP A 11 -19.36 1.46 7.11
C ASP A 11 -18.09 0.59 7.01
N GLY A 12 -16.98 1.08 7.56
CA GLY A 12 -15.69 0.41 7.59
C GLY A 12 -14.62 1.08 6.72
N VAL A 13 -13.54 0.33 6.49
CA VAL A 13 -12.39 0.76 5.71
C VAL A 13 -12.72 0.79 4.22
N LYS A 14 -12.46 1.93 3.58
CA LYS A 14 -12.55 2.10 2.12
C LYS A 14 -11.18 2.50 1.58
N VAL A 15 -10.68 1.76 0.60
CA VAL A 15 -9.45 2.11 -0.15
C VAL A 15 -9.76 2.13 -1.63
N THR A 16 -9.36 3.20 -2.31
CA THR A 16 -9.61 3.39 -3.74
C THR A 16 -8.36 3.83 -4.49
N VAL A 17 -8.33 3.55 -5.78
CA VAL A 17 -7.43 4.14 -6.76
C VAL A 17 -8.28 4.81 -7.84
N ASP A 18 -8.05 6.09 -8.09
CA ASP A 18 -8.84 6.92 -9.02
C ASP A 18 -10.36 6.82 -8.77
N GLY A 19 -10.74 6.72 -7.49
CA GLY A 19 -12.13 6.60 -7.04
C GLY A 19 -12.77 5.21 -7.17
N ALA A 20 -12.08 4.23 -7.78
CA ALA A 20 -12.52 2.84 -7.85
C ALA A 20 -11.92 2.01 -6.70
N PRO A 21 -12.63 0.99 -6.15
CA PRO A 21 -12.06 0.12 -5.13
C PRO A 21 -10.73 -0.51 -5.56
N LEU A 22 -9.71 -0.45 -4.69
CA LEU A 22 -8.41 -1.06 -4.96
C LEU A 22 -8.51 -2.59 -4.86
N ASP A 23 -7.96 -3.31 -5.84
CA ASP A 23 -7.88 -4.77 -5.80
C ASP A 23 -6.90 -5.22 -4.69
N PRO A 24 -7.32 -6.05 -3.73
CA PRO A 24 -6.46 -6.59 -2.68
C PRO A 24 -5.23 -7.35 -3.17
N SER A 25 -5.19 -7.77 -4.43
CA SER A 25 -4.09 -8.51 -5.04
C SER A 25 -3.79 -9.84 -4.32
N VAL A 26 -4.83 -10.47 -3.75
CA VAL A 26 -4.73 -11.78 -3.06
C VAL A 26 -4.32 -12.92 -3.99
N ASN A 27 -4.49 -12.75 -5.30
CA ASN A 27 -3.98 -13.67 -6.32
C ASN A 27 -2.44 -13.59 -6.51
N VAL A 28 -1.79 -12.54 -5.99
CA VAL A 28 -0.34 -12.41 -5.92
C VAL A 28 0.15 -13.03 -4.61
N MET A 29 -0.40 -12.57 -3.48
CA MET A 29 -0.15 -13.12 -2.16
C MET A 29 -1.30 -12.73 -1.22
N GLU A 30 -1.76 -13.69 -0.41
CA GLU A 30 -2.75 -13.45 0.65
C GLU A 30 -2.03 -13.36 2.00
N PHE A 31 -1.71 -12.15 2.43
CA PHE A 31 -1.16 -11.86 3.76
C PHE A 31 -2.25 -11.80 4.83
N SER A 32 -3.45 -11.32 4.49
CA SER A 32 -4.60 -11.32 5.41
C SER A 32 -5.92 -11.62 4.70
N LYS A 33 -6.83 -12.24 5.44
CA LYS A 33 -8.24 -12.47 5.06
C LYS A 33 -9.17 -11.40 5.59
N ASN A 34 -8.66 -10.48 6.42
CA ASN A 34 -9.45 -9.45 7.09
C ASN A 34 -9.59 -8.16 6.27
N GLY A 35 -9.04 -8.13 5.05
CA GLY A 35 -9.04 -6.95 4.18
C GLY A 35 -7.87 -6.00 4.48
N PHE A 36 -8.10 -4.71 4.25
CA PHE A 36 -7.10 -3.67 4.46
C PHE A 36 -7.23 -3.03 5.83
N GLU A 37 -6.07 -2.70 6.40
CA GLU A 37 -5.92 -1.80 7.54
C GLU A 37 -4.59 -1.05 7.41
N TRP A 38 -4.36 -0.05 8.26
CA TRP A 38 -3.12 0.73 8.32
C TRP A 38 -2.90 1.28 9.73
N SER A 39 -1.93 2.18 9.90
CA SER A 39 -1.53 2.79 11.19
C SER A 39 -0.82 1.84 12.18
N TYR A 40 -0.40 0.66 11.73
CA TYR A 40 0.44 -0.29 12.48
C TYR A 40 1.22 -1.21 11.51
N GLU A 41 2.18 -1.99 12.01
CA GLU A 41 2.82 -3.06 11.25
C GLU A 41 2.07 -4.39 11.42
N GLY A 42 1.72 -5.05 10.32
CA GLY A 42 1.05 -6.36 10.42
C GLY A 42 0.53 -6.89 9.09
N PRO A 43 -0.20 -8.02 9.13
CA PRO A 43 -0.70 -8.70 7.94
C PRO A 43 -1.62 -7.83 7.07
N GLU A 44 -2.57 -7.09 7.66
CA GLU A 44 -3.52 -6.24 6.93
C GLU A 44 -2.85 -4.99 6.32
N PRO A 45 -2.01 -4.22 7.06
CA PRO A 45 -1.16 -3.18 6.46
C PRO A 45 -0.24 -3.69 5.35
N ARG A 46 0.29 -4.92 5.49
CA ARG A 46 1.10 -5.54 4.44
C ARG A 46 0.26 -5.89 3.21
N GLN A 47 -0.98 -6.34 3.40
CA GLN A 47 -1.90 -6.57 2.28
C GLN A 47 -2.20 -5.26 1.53
N LEU A 48 -2.42 -4.16 2.25
CA LEU A 48 -2.62 -2.85 1.64
C LEU A 48 -1.37 -2.37 0.89
N ALA A 49 -0.17 -2.53 1.49
CA ALA A 49 1.09 -2.22 0.82
C ALA A 49 1.24 -3.00 -0.50
N LEU A 50 0.96 -4.31 -0.47
CA LEU A 50 1.05 -5.15 -1.67
C LEU A 50 0.09 -4.66 -2.75
N ALA A 51 -1.17 -4.40 -2.40
CA ALA A 51 -2.19 -3.96 -3.34
C ALA A 51 -1.81 -2.63 -4.04
N ILE A 52 -1.32 -1.66 -3.27
CA ILE A 52 -0.83 -0.38 -3.83
C ILE A 52 0.34 -0.63 -4.79
N LEU A 53 1.34 -1.41 -4.38
CA LEU A 53 2.55 -1.64 -5.17
C LEU A 53 2.28 -2.46 -6.44
N VAL A 54 1.44 -3.50 -6.37
CA VAL A 54 1.06 -4.30 -7.54
C VAL A 54 0.33 -3.44 -8.58
N ASP A 55 -0.60 -2.61 -8.13
CA ASP A 55 -1.34 -1.71 -9.02
C ASP A 55 -0.46 -0.60 -9.60
N HIS A 56 0.43 -0.02 -8.80
CA HIS A 56 1.31 1.08 -9.22
C HIS A 56 2.43 0.60 -10.17
N LEU A 57 3.15 -0.46 -9.80
CA LEU A 57 4.31 -0.95 -10.56
C LEU A 57 3.91 -1.80 -11.77
N GLY A 58 2.77 -2.48 -11.71
CA GLY A 58 2.39 -3.48 -12.71
C GLY A 58 3.32 -4.72 -12.75
N ASP A 59 4.26 -4.82 -11.80
CA ASP A 59 5.21 -5.92 -11.65
C ASP A 59 5.08 -6.55 -10.27
N LYS A 60 4.62 -7.80 -10.25
CA LYS A 60 4.38 -8.58 -9.03
C LYS A 60 5.66 -8.88 -8.26
N ALA A 61 6.78 -9.11 -8.96
CA ALA A 61 8.04 -9.44 -8.32
C ALA A 61 8.60 -8.20 -7.63
N ALA A 62 8.64 -7.06 -8.33
CA ALA A 62 9.08 -5.79 -7.75
C ALA A 62 8.19 -5.36 -6.56
N ALA A 63 6.88 -5.56 -6.65
CA ALA A 63 5.96 -5.29 -5.54
C ALA A 63 6.27 -6.16 -4.31
N MET A 64 6.55 -7.45 -4.50
CA MET A 64 6.91 -8.36 -3.41
C MET A 64 8.26 -8.01 -2.76
N ASP A 65 9.23 -7.54 -3.53
CA ASP A 65 10.54 -7.12 -3.01
C ASP A 65 10.43 -5.86 -2.14
N ALA A 66 9.52 -4.94 -2.49
CA ALA A 66 9.34 -3.67 -1.78
C ALA A 66 8.28 -3.71 -0.65
N VAL A 67 7.43 -4.74 -0.59
CA VAL A 67 6.24 -4.74 0.29
C VAL A 67 6.56 -4.52 1.76
N GLU A 68 7.65 -5.09 2.25
CA GLU A 68 8.02 -5.01 3.66
C GLU A 68 8.45 -3.60 4.07
N SER A 69 9.37 -3.02 3.31
CA SER A 69 9.91 -1.69 3.60
C SER A 69 8.84 -0.62 3.40
N PHE A 70 8.03 -0.76 2.35
CA PHE A 70 6.91 0.15 2.06
C PHE A 70 5.84 0.09 3.14
N MET A 71 5.45 -1.11 3.58
CA MET A 71 4.49 -1.28 4.68
C MET A 71 4.96 -0.56 5.94
N ARG A 72 6.20 -0.80 6.38
CA ARG A 72 6.74 -0.22 7.62
C ARG A 72 6.90 1.30 7.56
N ALA A 73 7.42 1.80 6.44
CA ALA A 73 7.76 3.21 6.32
C ALA A 73 6.56 4.09 5.97
N ILE A 74 5.58 3.53 5.25
CA ILE A 74 4.49 4.31 4.65
C ILE A 74 3.14 3.88 5.23
N VAL A 75 2.70 2.65 4.95
CA VAL A 75 1.34 2.21 5.32
C VAL A 75 1.11 2.18 6.82
N ALA A 76 2.10 1.73 7.60
CA ALA A 76 2.03 1.71 9.06
C ALA A 76 1.91 3.12 9.69
N ASN A 77 2.13 4.19 8.90
CA ASN A 77 2.12 5.57 9.38
C ASN A 77 0.98 6.41 8.81
N PHE A 78 0.07 5.83 8.01
CA PHE A 78 -1.12 6.54 7.55
C PHE A 78 -2.03 6.98 8.70
N GLY A 79 -2.62 8.17 8.56
CA GLY A 79 -3.68 8.68 9.44
C GLY A 79 -5.03 8.03 9.13
N ASN A 80 -6.09 8.45 9.83
CA ASN A 80 -7.45 7.92 9.60
C ASN A 80 -7.93 8.10 8.16
N GLU A 81 -7.56 9.22 7.55
CA GLU A 81 -7.69 9.51 6.14
C GLU A 81 -6.27 9.70 5.57
N TRP A 82 -6.05 9.23 4.36
CA TRP A 82 -4.77 9.39 3.67
C TRP A 82 -4.96 9.45 2.16
N GLU A 83 -4.01 10.09 1.50
CA GLU A 83 -3.90 10.15 0.04
C GLU A 83 -2.42 9.93 -0.34
N MET A 84 -2.19 9.23 -1.44
CA MET A 84 -0.90 9.14 -2.11
C MET A 84 -1.09 9.19 -3.63
N THR A 85 -0.26 9.97 -4.31
CA THR A 85 -0.19 9.94 -5.76
C THR A 85 0.84 8.93 -6.25
N SER A 86 0.79 8.58 -7.54
CA SER A 86 1.88 7.82 -8.19
C SER A 86 3.26 8.43 -7.91
N ASP A 87 3.40 9.75 -7.94
CA ASP A 87 4.68 10.42 -7.71
C ASP A 87 5.15 10.28 -6.25
N ASP A 88 4.23 10.28 -5.28
CA ASP A 88 4.55 10.03 -3.87
C ASP A 88 5.06 8.60 -3.66
N ILE A 89 4.47 7.63 -4.36
CA ILE A 89 4.89 6.22 -4.30
C ILE A 89 6.28 6.06 -4.94
N ASP A 90 6.52 6.66 -6.10
CA ASP A 90 7.84 6.64 -6.76
C ASP A 90 8.93 7.27 -5.88
N LEU A 91 8.61 8.39 -5.23
CA LEU A 91 9.52 9.05 -4.29
C LEU A 91 9.81 8.18 -3.08
N ALA A 92 8.78 7.53 -2.52
CA ALA A 92 8.93 6.62 -1.38
C ALA A 92 9.81 5.42 -1.73
N LEU A 93 9.59 4.78 -2.89
CA LEU A 93 10.39 3.64 -3.35
C LEU A 93 11.86 4.03 -3.56
N THR A 94 12.11 5.15 -4.23
CA THR A 94 13.47 5.68 -4.42
C THR A 94 14.18 5.92 -3.07
N ALA A 95 13.46 6.48 -2.09
CA ALA A 95 14.01 6.73 -0.76
C ALA A 95 14.27 5.45 0.05
N LEU A 96 13.49 4.39 -0.17
CA LEU A 96 13.64 3.10 0.52
C LEU A 96 14.79 2.27 -0.08
N ASP A 97 14.95 2.27 -1.40
CA ASP A 97 16.06 1.61 -2.09
C ASP A 97 17.41 2.22 -1.66
N GLY A 98 17.47 3.56 -1.52
CA GLY A 98 18.66 4.25 -1.03
C GLY A 98 19.04 3.93 0.42
N LYS A 99 18.09 3.47 1.25
CA LYS A 99 18.33 3.08 2.65
C LYS A 99 18.75 1.62 2.81
N ALA A 100 18.55 0.77 1.80
CA ALA A 100 18.99 -0.62 1.84
C ALA A 100 20.52 -0.78 1.64
N VAL A 101 21.21 0.29 1.22
CA VAL A 101 22.65 0.32 0.89
C VAL A 101 23.48 1.08 1.93
N ALA A 102 22.88 1.56 3.02
CA ALA A 102 23.53 2.32 4.10
C ALA A 102 23.55 1.53 5.42
#